data_AF-A0A8W8KAD7-F1
#
_entry.id   AF-A0A8W8KAD7-F1
#
_cell.length_a   1.000
_cell.length_b   1.000
_cell.length_c   1.000
_cell.angle_alpha   90.00
_cell.angle_beta   90.00
_cell.angle_gamma   90.00
#
_symmetry.space_group_name_H-M   'P 1'
#
loop_
_entity.id
_entity.type
_entity.pdbx_description
1 polymer ?
#
loop_
_entity_poly.entity_id
_entity_poly.type
_entity_poly.pdbx_seq_one_letter_code
_entity_poly.pdbx_strand_id
1 'polypeptide(L)'
;ALYLLCNLACHGEDICTHLVESKMLQVVVPVLKTHDVEVLNLALALCEMAIRMTPNGKNIFEKECEGMAKLEALEYHSNEAIRTAANHILDMYYGDKEEEVKMT
;
A
#
# COMPACT_ATOMS: atom_id res chain seq x y z
N ALA A 1 -7.21 -5.89 -13.36
CA ALA A 1 -6.35 -5.53 -12.20
C ALA A 1 -4.91 -6.02 -12.38
N LEU A 2 -4.65 -7.28 -12.75
CA LEU A 2 -3.30 -7.74 -13.15
C LEU A 2 -2.71 -6.92 -14.32
N TYR A 3 -3.52 -6.56 -15.30
CA TYR A 3 -3.12 -5.68 -16.42
C TYR A 3 -2.72 -4.27 -15.96
N LEU A 4 -3.34 -3.73 -14.89
CA LEU A 4 -2.95 -2.45 -14.31
C LEU A 4 -1.59 -2.57 -13.60
N LEU A 5 -1.35 -3.63 -12.84
CA LEU A 5 -0.04 -3.91 -12.23
C LEU A 5 1.06 -4.10 -13.29
N CYS A 6 0.78 -4.84 -14.37
CA CYS A 6 1.75 -5.01 -15.47
C CYS A 6 2.06 -3.68 -16.15
N ASN A 7 1.04 -2.87 -16.45
CA ASN A 7 1.26 -1.56 -17.06
C ASN A 7 2.03 -0.62 -16.12
N LEU A 8 1.72 -0.64 -14.82
CA LEU A 8 2.44 0.14 -13.81
C LEU A 8 3.90 -0.29 -13.64
N ALA A 9 4.16 -1.61 -13.59
CA ALA A 9 5.50 -2.17 -13.51
C ALA A 9 6.34 -1.88 -14.78
N CYS A 10 5.69 -1.74 -15.94
CA CYS A 10 6.36 -1.51 -17.23
C CYS A 10 6.56 -0.02 -17.59
N HIS A 11 5.73 0.90 -17.09
CA HIS A 11 5.71 2.29 -17.56
C HIS A 11 6.20 3.34 -16.55
N GLY A 12 6.56 2.94 -15.32
CA GLY A 12 7.26 3.81 -14.37
C GLY A 12 6.37 4.72 -13.51
N GLU A 13 7.02 5.69 -12.85
CA GLU A 13 6.46 6.57 -11.81
C GLU A 13 5.28 7.45 -12.28
N ASP A 14 5.32 7.88 -13.54
CA ASP A 14 4.32 8.81 -14.12
C ASP A 14 2.92 8.21 -14.17
N ILE A 15 2.80 6.94 -14.56
CA ILE A 15 1.49 6.25 -14.60
C ILE A 15 0.97 6.03 -13.18
N CYS A 16 1.85 5.73 -12.23
CA CYS A 16 1.46 5.55 -10.83
C CYS A 16 0.89 6.84 -10.26
N THR A 17 1.55 7.97 -10.53
CA THR A 17 1.10 9.30 -10.11
C THR A 17 -0.29 9.61 -10.67
N HIS A 18 -0.52 9.44 -11.97
CA HIS A 18 -1.83 9.69 -12.57
C HIS A 18 -2.95 8.80 -12.02
N LEU A 19 -2.66 7.54 -11.68
CA LEU A 19 -3.64 6.65 -11.08
C LEU A 19 -3.98 7.06 -9.64
N VAL A 20 -2.99 7.48 -8.85
CA VAL A 20 -3.22 8.01 -7.50
C VAL A 20 -4.04 9.30 -7.57
N GLU A 21 -3.73 10.21 -8.49
CA GLU A 21 -4.53 11.42 -8.78
C GLU A 21 -5.97 11.08 -9.20
N SER A 22 -6.15 9.97 -9.93
CA SER A 22 -7.45 9.44 -10.34
C SER A 22 -8.21 8.69 -9.25
N LYS A 23 -7.79 8.83 -7.98
CA LYS A 23 -8.42 8.24 -6.79
C LYS A 23 -8.36 6.70 -6.71
N MET A 24 -7.32 6.10 -7.28
CA MET A 24 -7.13 4.64 -7.21
C MET A 24 -7.10 4.12 -5.77
N LEU A 25 -6.42 4.81 -4.84
CA LEU A 25 -6.31 4.36 -3.45
C LEU A 25 -7.67 4.31 -2.75
N GLN A 26 -8.55 5.27 -3.02
CA GLN A 26 -9.90 5.33 -2.47
C GLN A 26 -10.77 4.16 -2.97
N VAL A 27 -10.44 3.57 -4.12
CA VAL A 27 -11.09 2.37 -4.65
C VAL A 27 -10.45 1.08 -4.12
N VAL A 28 -9.12 1.04 -4.03
CA VAL A 28 -8.36 -0.18 -3.67
C VAL A 28 -8.33 -0.43 -2.17
N VAL A 29 -8.15 0.59 -1.34
CA VAL A 29 -8.02 0.42 0.12
C VAL A 29 -9.25 -0.26 0.75
N PRO A 30 -10.50 0.04 0.35
CA PRO A 30 -11.67 -0.71 0.82
C PRO A 30 -11.68 -2.20 0.45
N VAL A 31 -10.90 -2.63 -0.55
CA VAL A 31 -10.77 -4.04 -0.96
C VAL A 31 -9.94 -4.84 0.02
N LEU A 32 -9.14 -4.20 0.89
CA LEU A 32 -8.32 -4.88 1.90
C LEU A 32 -9.14 -5.71 2.92
N LYS A 33 -10.46 -5.53 2.97
CA LYS A 33 -11.37 -6.35 3.81
C LYS A 33 -11.92 -7.60 3.11
N THR A 34 -11.55 -7.85 1.86
CA THR A 34 -12.06 -9.00 1.09
C THR A 34 -11.50 -10.32 1.62
N HIS A 35 -12.26 -11.40 1.47
CA HIS A 35 -11.82 -12.75 1.81
C HIS A 35 -11.12 -13.46 0.65
N ASP A 36 -11.17 -12.87 -0.56
CA ASP A 36 -10.48 -13.39 -1.72
C ASP A 36 -8.98 -13.07 -1.63
N VAL A 37 -8.17 -14.12 -1.44
CA VAL A 37 -6.72 -14.01 -1.23
C VAL A 37 -6.01 -13.44 -2.45
N GLU A 38 -6.44 -13.78 -3.67
CA GLU A 38 -5.79 -13.28 -4.89
C GLU A 38 -6.07 -11.79 -5.07
N VAL A 39 -7.31 -11.38 -4.85
CA VAL A 39 -7.71 -9.97 -4.90
C VAL A 39 -7.03 -9.16 -3.79
N LEU A 40 -6.87 -9.74 -2.60
CA LEU A 40 -6.21 -9.09 -1.48
C LEU A 40 -4.71 -8.88 -1.72
N ASN A 41 -4.01 -9.89 -2.25
CA ASN A 41 -2.60 -9.75 -2.66
C ASN A 41 -2.42 -8.62 -3.68
N LEU A 42 -3.33 -8.56 -4.65
CA LEU A 42 -3.33 -7.54 -5.70
C LEU A 42 -3.58 -6.14 -5.13
N ALA A 43 -4.50 -6.01 -4.18
CA ALA A 43 -4.76 -4.76 -3.49
C ALA A 43 -3.54 -4.31 -2.66
N LEU A 44 -2.89 -5.21 -1.92
CA LEU A 44 -1.68 -4.91 -1.17
C LEU A 44 -0.54 -4.44 -2.08
N ALA A 45 -0.30 -5.13 -3.20
CA ALA A 45 0.72 -4.73 -4.17
C ALA A 45 0.44 -3.34 -4.79
N LEU A 46 -0.82 -3.03 -5.09
CA LEU A 46 -1.22 -1.72 -5.60
C LEU A 46 -1.05 -0.62 -4.55
N CYS A 47 -1.42 -0.88 -3.30
CA CYS A 47 -1.22 0.06 -2.19
C CYS A 47 0.27 0.34 -1.95
N GLU A 48 1.09 -0.71 -1.82
CA GLU A 48 2.54 -0.57 -1.64
C GLU A 48 3.16 0.26 -2.77
N MET A 49 2.80 -0.05 -4.01
CA MET A 49 3.32 0.67 -5.15
C MET A 49 2.95 2.15 -5.12
N ALA A 50 1.70 2.49 -4.80
CA ALA A 50 1.28 3.88 -4.67
C ALA A 50 2.04 4.61 -3.56
N ILE A 51 2.27 3.95 -2.42
CA ILE A 51 3.06 4.49 -1.30
C ILE A 51 4.52 4.72 -1.72
N ARG A 52 5.13 3.76 -2.43
CA ARG A 52 6.53 3.79 -2.84
C ARG A 52 6.82 4.74 -3.99
N MET A 53 5.92 4.82 -4.97
CA MET A 53 6.17 5.46 -6.27
C MET A 53 5.47 6.82 -6.43
N THR A 54 4.79 7.34 -5.41
CA THR A 54 4.17 8.67 -5.54
C THR A 54 4.42 9.50 -4.29
N PRO A 55 4.78 10.80 -4.43
CA PRO A 55 5.02 11.66 -3.27
C PRO A 55 3.82 11.79 -2.32
N ASN A 56 2.60 11.74 -2.86
CA ASN A 56 1.36 11.91 -2.09
C ASN A 56 0.72 10.58 -1.66
N GLY A 57 1.17 9.43 -2.19
CA GLY A 57 0.50 8.14 -1.99
C GLY A 57 0.42 7.75 -0.52
N LYS A 58 1.51 7.94 0.23
CA LYS A 58 1.53 7.69 1.68
C LYS A 58 0.50 8.53 2.43
N ASN A 59 0.45 9.84 2.18
CA ASN A 59 -0.47 10.76 2.84
C ASN A 59 -1.94 10.45 2.49
N ILE A 60 -2.25 10.17 1.23
CA ILE A 60 -3.59 9.78 0.78
C ILE A 60 -4.01 8.45 1.41
N PHE A 61 -3.11 7.46 1.43
CA PHE A 61 -3.36 6.16 2.04
C PHE A 61 -3.71 6.30 3.54
N GLU A 62 -2.90 7.04 4.29
CA GLU A 62 -3.11 7.27 5.72
C GLU A 62 -4.37 8.10 6.00
N LYS A 63 -4.44 9.32 5.45
CA LYS A 63 -5.38 10.34 5.91
C LYS A 63 -6.73 10.30 5.19
N GLU A 64 -6.76 9.87 3.94
CA GLU A 64 -8.01 9.87 3.16
C GLU A 64 -8.68 8.50 3.09
N CYS A 65 -7.93 7.41 3.26
CA CYS A 65 -8.43 6.05 3.01
C CYS A 65 -8.55 5.18 4.27
N GLU A 66 -8.12 5.68 5.43
CA GLU A 66 -7.95 4.91 6.67
C GLU A 66 -7.08 3.67 6.43
N GLY A 67 -6.05 3.83 5.59
CA GLY A 67 -5.23 2.73 5.10
C GLY A 67 -4.44 2.03 6.19
N MET A 68 -3.96 2.78 7.19
CA MET A 68 -3.21 2.22 8.33
C MET A 68 -4.03 1.21 9.11
N ALA A 69 -5.22 1.60 9.59
CA ALA A 69 -6.09 0.71 10.35
C ALA A 69 -6.47 -0.56 9.57
N LYS A 70 -6.64 -0.45 8.25
CA LYS A 70 -6.93 -1.60 7.37
C LYS A 70 -5.72 -2.50 7.15
N LEU A 71 -4.52 -1.93 7.11
CA LEU A 71 -3.28 -2.68 6.93
C LEU A 71 -2.89 -3.40 8.23
N GLU A 72 -2.98 -2.73 9.38
CA GLU A 72 -2.76 -3.31 10.73
C GLU A 72 -3.70 -4.49 11.01
N ALA A 73 -4.97 -4.41 10.56
CA ALA A 73 -5.90 -5.53 10.69
C ALA A 73 -5.43 -6.81 9.96
N LEU A 74 -4.59 -6.69 8.93
CA LEU A 74 -4.05 -7.82 8.17
C LEU A 74 -2.86 -8.50 8.85
N GLU A 75 -2.25 -7.90 9.87
CA GLU A 75 -1.19 -8.53 10.68
C GLU A 75 -1.69 -9.80 11.40
N TYR A 76 -3.00 -9.92 11.60
CA TYR A 76 -3.64 -11.08 12.23
C TYR A 76 -4.38 -11.97 11.22
N HIS A 77 -4.15 -11.78 9.92
CA HIS A 77 -4.82 -12.55 8.89
C HIS A 77 -4.42 -14.04 8.93
N SER A 78 -5.36 -14.94 8.65
CA SER A 78 -5.14 -16.39 8.73
C SER A 78 -4.17 -16.92 7.67
N ASN A 79 -4.13 -16.25 6.50
CA ASN A 79 -3.16 -16.52 5.45
C ASN A 79 -1.81 -15.85 5.78
N GLU A 80 -0.76 -16.67 5.90
CA GLU A 80 0.59 -16.23 6.23
C GLU A 80 1.19 -15.27 5.19
N ALA A 81 0.96 -15.51 3.90
CA ALA A 81 1.51 -14.63 2.86
C ALA A 81 0.93 -13.22 2.95
N ILE A 82 -0.37 -13.11 3.26
CA ILE A 82 -1.04 -11.81 3.47
C ILE A 82 -0.47 -11.10 4.68
N ARG A 83 -0.31 -11.81 5.80
CA ARG A 83 0.30 -11.25 7.02
C ARG A 83 1.71 -10.75 6.76
N THR A 84 2.55 -11.56 6.11
CA THR A 84 3.92 -11.19 5.77
C THR A 84 3.97 -9.96 4.87
N ALA A 85 3.10 -9.88 3.86
CA ALA A 85 3.02 -8.71 2.98
C ALA A 85 2.56 -7.44 3.73
N ALA A 86 1.57 -7.54 4.61
CA ALA A 86 1.09 -6.41 5.41
C ALA A 86 2.19 -5.90 6.35
N ASN A 87 2.83 -6.80 7.10
CA ASN A 87 3.93 -6.46 8.01
C ASN A 87 5.10 -5.80 7.25
N HIS A 88 5.47 -6.33 6.08
CA HIS A 88 6.50 -5.72 5.25
C HIS A 88 6.18 -4.26 4.88
N ILE A 89 4.94 -3.97 4.49
CA ILE A 89 4.53 -2.60 4.15
C ILE A 89 4.58 -1.71 5.40
N LEU A 90 4.10 -2.19 6.55
CA LEU A 90 4.17 -1.46 7.81
C LEU A 90 5.62 -1.13 8.16
N ASP A 91 6.49 -2.13 8.22
CA ASP A 91 7.89 -1.95 8.60
C ASP A 91 8.66 -1.02 7.65
N MET A 92 8.49 -1.21 6.33
CA MET A 92 9.26 -0.48 5.33
C MET A 92 8.86 0.98 5.17
N TYR A 93 7.57 1.29 5.29
CA TYR A 93 7.06 2.62 4.98
C TYR A 93 6.51 3.37 6.20
N TYR A 94 6.20 2.67 7.29
CA TYR A 94 5.56 3.24 8.49
C TYR A 94 6.27 2.89 9.81
N GLY A 95 7.25 1.98 9.79
CA GLY A 95 8.09 1.68 10.94
C GLY A 95 8.91 2.90 11.36
N ASP A 96 9.01 3.11 12.68
CA ASP A 96 9.74 4.23 13.26
C ASP A 96 11.20 4.23 12.77
N LYS A 97 11.56 5.25 11.99
CA LYS A 97 12.96 5.71 11.92
C LYS A 97 13.23 6.67 13.06
N GLU A 98 12.92 6.29 14.29
CA GLU A 98 13.42 6.98 15.47
C GLU A 98 14.87 6.54 15.72
N GLU A 99 15.82 7.06 14.96
CA GLU A 99 17.23 7.19 15.38
C GLU A 99 18.06 8.03 14.40
N GLU A 100 17.79 9.34 14.26
CA GLU A 100 18.83 10.29 13.82
C GLU A 100 18.54 11.76 14.21
N VAL A 101 18.23 12.04 15.48
CA VAL A 101 18.45 13.40 16.04
C VAL A 101 18.89 13.28 17.50
N LYS A 102 20.20 13.16 17.72
CA LYS A 102 20.93 13.66 18.91
C LYS A 102 22.43 13.38 18.76
N MET A 103 23.11 14.18 17.93
CA MET A 103 24.50 14.60 18.14
C MET A 103 24.91 15.62 17.09
N THR A 104 24.51 16.87 17.28
CA THR A 104 25.36 18.04 16.97
C THR A 104 24.97 19.18 17.88
#